data_AF-A0A0F0CK13-F1
#
_entry.id   AF-A0A0F0CK13-F1
#
_cell.length_a   1.000
_cell.length_b   1.000
_cell.length_c   1.000
_cell.angle_alpha   90.00
_cell.angle_beta   90.00
_cell.angle_gamma   90.00
#
_symmetry.space_group_name_H-M   'P 1'
#
loop_
_entity.id
_entity.type
_entity.pdbx_description
1 polymer ?
#
loop_
_entity_poly.entity_id
_entity_poly.type
_entity_poly.pdbx_seq_one_letter_code
_entity_poly.pdbx_strand_id
1 'polypeptide(L)' 'MKYKFTKAEQETVINFDNELDTASIYTHDSRLIKKLRELRKQYPEQFILEHREHGSVTYTIPKR' A
#
# COMPACT_ATOMS: atom_id res chain seq x y z
N MET A 1 -12.04 -2.64 23.26
CA MET A 1 -11.41 -3.76 22.53
C MET A 1 -10.96 -3.26 21.16
N LYS A 2 -9.70 -3.47 20.74
CA LYS A 2 -9.28 -3.17 19.36
C LYS A 2 -9.90 -4.21 18.44
N TYR A 3 -10.72 -3.80 17.49
CA TYR A 3 -11.26 -4.67 16.46
C TYR A 3 -10.09 -5.33 15.70
N LYS A 4 -10.10 -6.65 15.59
CA LYS A 4 -9.05 -7.42 14.91
C LYS A 4 -9.64 -7.89 13.58
N PHE A 5 -9.24 -7.23 12.50
CA PHE A 5 -9.64 -7.59 11.16
C PHE A 5 -9.33 -9.07 10.86
N THR A 6 -10.33 -9.77 10.35
CA THR A 6 -10.21 -11.09 9.74
C THR A 6 -9.25 -11.05 8.55
N LYS A 7 -8.82 -12.21 8.07
CA LYS A 7 -7.93 -12.28 6.90
C LYS A 7 -8.58 -11.71 5.63
N ALA A 8 -9.89 -11.84 5.49
CA ALA A 8 -10.64 -11.29 4.36
C ALA A 8 -10.72 -9.76 4.43
N GLU A 9 -10.90 -9.19 5.63
CA GLU A 9 -10.89 -7.73 5.83
C GLU A 9 -9.50 -7.10 5.64
N GLN A 10 -8.43 -7.91 5.67
CA GLN A 10 -7.06 -7.48 5.31
C GLN A 10 -6.85 -7.54 3.80
N GLU A 11 -7.81 -6.98 3.05
CA GLU A 11 -7.75 -6.95 1.60
C GLU A 11 -6.51 -6.20 1.12
N THR A 12 -5.98 -6.67 0.00
CA THR A 12 -4.95 -5.97 -0.76
C THR A 12 -5.39 -5.93 -2.22
N VAL A 13 -5.49 -4.73 -2.76
CA VAL A 13 -5.83 -4.49 -4.17
C VAL A 13 -4.62 -3.83 -4.82
N ILE A 14 -4.17 -4.41 -5.94
CA ILE A 14 -3.10 -3.84 -6.75
C ILE A 14 -3.69 -3.50 -8.10
N ASN A 15 -3.73 -2.21 -8.41
CA ASN A 15 -4.04 -1.75 -9.77
C ASN A 15 -2.74 -1.66 -10.57
N PHE A 16 -2.64 -2.47 -11.61
CA PHE A 16 -1.48 -2.58 -12.48
C PHE A 16 -1.91 -2.27 -13.92
N ASP A 17 -2.08 -0.98 -14.20
CA ASP A 17 -2.39 -0.49 -15.53
C ASP A 17 -1.16 -0.64 -16.43
N ASN A 18 -1.29 -1.24 -17.61
CA ASN A 18 -0.17 -1.46 -18.53
C ASN A 18 0.29 -0.17 -19.24
N GLU A 19 -0.57 0.84 -19.34
CA GLU A 19 -0.25 2.10 -20.03
C GLU A 19 0.55 3.07 -19.16
N LEU A 20 0.39 2.98 -17.83
CA LEU A 20 1.13 3.80 -16.88
C LEU A 20 2.51 3.20 -16.59
N ASP A 21 3.44 3.97 -16.04
CA ASP A 21 4.72 3.41 -15.53
C ASP A 21 4.66 3.06 -14.04
N THR A 22 3.54 3.37 -13.39
CA THR A 22 3.30 3.19 -11.96
C THR A 22 2.13 2.24 -11.69
N ALA A 23 2.13 1.64 -10.51
CA ALA A 23 1.01 0.85 -9.98
C ALA A 23 0.50 1.49 -8.68
N SER A 24 -0.77 1.24 -8.36
CA SER A 24 -1.37 1.62 -7.08
C SER A 24 -1.60 0.39 -6.21
N ILE A 25 -1.19 0.45 -4.95
CA ILE A 25 -1.38 -0.61 -3.96
C ILE A 25 -2.21 -0.06 -2.82
N TYR A 26 -3.44 -0.55 -2.69
CA TYR A 26 -4.27 -0.41 -1.50
C TYR A 26 -4.11 -1.65 -0.62
N THR A 27 -3.89 -1.49 0.69
CA THR A 27 -3.77 -2.64 1.59
C THR A 27 -4.16 -2.34 3.03
N HIS A 28 -4.86 -3.29 3.66
CA HIS A 28 -5.05 -3.40 5.11
C HIS A 28 -4.06 -4.36 5.79
N ASP A 29 -3.19 -5.06 5.03
CA ASP A 29 -2.23 -6.01 5.59
C ASP A 29 -1.10 -5.26 6.31
N SER A 30 -1.04 -5.43 7.63
CA SER A 30 -0.06 -4.75 8.49
C SER A 30 1.41 -5.03 8.16
N ARG A 31 1.73 -6.19 7.57
CA ARG A 31 3.10 -6.56 7.18
C ARG A 31 3.48 -5.83 5.91
N LEU A 32 2.59 -5.79 4.92
CA LEU A 32 2.80 -5.05 3.69
C LEU A 32 2.88 -3.54 3.94
N ILE A 33 2.02 -2.99 4.80
CA ILE A 33 2.07 -1.59 5.26
C ILE A 33 3.45 -1.26 5.84
N LYS A 34 4.00 -2.15 6.70
CA LYS A 34 5.33 -1.93 7.29
C LYS A 34 6.42 -1.88 6.22
N LYS A 35 6.39 -2.79 5.25
CA LYS A 35 7.35 -2.86 4.14
C LYS A 35 7.27 -1.63 3.23
N LEU A 36 6.06 -1.21 2.82
CA LEU A 36 5.85 -0.01 2.00
C LEU A 36 6.37 1.25 2.71
N ARG A 37 6.16 1.34 4.04
CA ARG A 37 6.70 2.45 4.84
C ARG A 37 8.22 2.46 4.90
N GLU A 38 8.88 1.30 4.97
CA GLU A 38 10.33 1.19 4.93
C GLU A 38 10.88 1.59 3.55
N LEU A 39 10.26 1.11 2.47
CA LEU A 39 10.61 1.48 1.09
C LEU A 39 10.43 2.98 0.83
N ARG A 40 9.35 3.60 1.33
CA ARG A 40 9.17 5.06 1.28
C ARG A 40 10.27 5.83 1.99
N LYS A 41 10.78 5.33 3.12
CA LYS A 41 11.91 6.01 3.79
C LYS A 41 13.18 5.96 2.95
N GLN A 42 13.39 4.87 2.22
CA GLN A 42 14.57 4.65 1.39
C GLN A 42 14.46 5.37 0.04
N TYR A 43 13.25 5.41 -0.54
CA TYR A 43 12.95 5.93 -1.87
C TYR A 43 11.68 6.80 -1.83
N PRO A 44 11.71 7.97 -1.16
CA PRO A 44 10.52 8.79 -0.92
C PRO A 44 9.86 9.30 -2.19
N GLU A 45 10.64 9.50 -3.25
CA GLU A 45 10.16 9.95 -4.57
C GLU A 45 9.50 8.82 -5.39
N GLN A 46 9.77 7.55 -5.06
CA GLN A 46 9.24 6.40 -5.80
C GLN A 46 8.05 5.75 -5.08
N PHE A 47 8.03 5.76 -3.75
CA PHE A 47 6.96 5.15 -2.96
C PHE A 47 6.11 6.24 -2.32
N ILE A 48 5.18 6.77 -3.10
CA ILE A 48 4.35 7.91 -2.74
C ILE A 48 3.14 7.40 -1.96
N LEU A 49 2.93 7.93 -0.75
CA LEU A 49 1.75 7.63 0.06
C LEU A 49 0.62 8.57 -0.35
N GLU A 50 -0.40 8.04 -1.03
CA GLU A 50 -1.58 8.81 -1.47
C GLU A 50 -2.59 8.96 -0.35
N HIS A 51 -2.94 7.84 0.30
CA HIS A 51 -4.00 7.80 1.32
C HIS A 51 -3.60 6.94 2.51
N ARG A 52 -4.11 7.33 3.68
CA ARG A 52 -4.00 6.57 4.91
C ARG A 52 -5.26 6.74 5.74
N GLU A 53 -6.05 5.69 5.83
CA GLU A 53 -7.37 5.73 6.48
C GLU A 53 -7.59 4.46 7.28
N HIS A 54 -8.19 4.56 8.47
CA HIS A 54 -8.72 3.42 9.25
C HIS A 54 -7.83 2.14 9.33
N GLY A 55 -6.51 2.28 9.25
CA GLY A 55 -5.57 1.16 9.31
C GLY A 55 -5.10 0.60 7.95
N SER A 56 -5.61 1.10 6.82
CA SER A 56 -5.08 0.86 5.48
C SER A 56 -4.22 2.01 4.96
N VAL A 57 -3.53 1.73 3.87
CA VAL A 57 -2.74 2.69 3.10
C VAL A 57 -2.95 2.46 1.61
N THR A 58 -2.80 3.53 0.84
CA THR A 58 -2.68 3.47 -0.63
C THR A 58 -1.34 4.08 -1.03
N TYR A 59 -0.55 3.34 -1.80
CA TYR A 59 0.72 3.80 -2.34
C TYR A 59 0.74 3.78 -3.86
N THR A 60 1.31 4.81 -4.46
CA THR A 60 1.78 4.79 -5.85
C THR A 60 3.24 4.34 -5.86
N ILE A 61 3.55 3.34 -6.70
CA ILE A 61 4.89 2.76 -6.83
C ILE A 61 5.31 2.64 -8.30
N PRO A 62 6.60 2.68 -8.65
CA PRO A 62 7.06 2.35 -10.00
C PRO A 62 6.87 0.85 -10.27
N LYS A 63 6.61 0.51 -11.54
CA LYS A 63 6.54 -0.90 -12.00
C LYS A 63 7.91 -1.50 -12.36
N ARG A 64 8.97 -0.69 -12.39
CA ARG A 64 10.33 -1.04 -12.84
C ARG A 64 11.36 -0.74 -11.77
#